data_AF-A0A2N3ARX7-F1
#
_entry.id   AF-A0A2N3ARX7-F1
#
_cell.length_a   1.000
_cell.length_b   1.000
_cell.length_c   1.000
_cell.angle_alpha   90.00
_cell.angle_beta   90.00
_cell.angle_gamma   90.00
#
_symmetry.space_group_name_H-M   'P 1'
#
loop_
_entity.id
_entity.type
_entity.pdbx_description
1 polymer ?
#
loop_
_entity_poly.entity_id
_entity_poly.type
_entity_poly.pdbx_seq_one_letter_code
_entity_poly.pdbx_strand_id
1 'polypeptide(L)'
;MENDNKHELFKYSDLLYTKEAEKIHTDLNNKERNANNEFERRGMTNSGLRYSELVNISLEAFDKLVKFRVRSDLEKFPLPITYSVYEKIIERSESIIYCDYPMNTRQIFDKLEREKNNSNLLENLKSSLANKKRQLSSWVKREIEIHKERIKFEKCCNNDYSNNLHKILEKIANKLDEINISYNARFNIKGKRKEKLGKLFKVPENKYWFTLNKPCNTEAEFKYLIGMLSFLIDRMNVNIMKEEVGELEIQGSINYLEKVLEKNFKENDTSLIISSLRRIKKIRSYTNPYHPEKPEFKKAINELGLEWPIKDYQYTFNVIILDFLKAIDNLSEILA
;
A
#
# COMPACT_ATOMS: atom_id res chain seq x y z
N MET A 1 10.28 33.76 7.71
CA MET A 1 10.89 32.82 6.73
C MET A 1 10.14 31.50 6.64
N GLU A 2 10.03 30.68 7.69
CA GLU A 2 9.34 29.37 7.57
C GLU A 2 7.81 29.48 7.34
N ASN A 3 7.15 30.46 7.95
CA ASN A 3 5.71 30.72 7.73
C ASN A 3 5.42 31.36 6.36
N ASP A 4 6.33 32.19 5.84
CA ASP A 4 6.18 32.83 4.54
C ASP A 4 6.22 31.80 3.41
N ASN A 5 7.14 30.82 3.52
CA ASN A 5 7.23 29.69 2.57
C ASN A 5 5.97 28.81 2.55
N LYS A 6 5.36 28.53 3.71
CA LYS A 6 4.12 27.72 3.79
C LYS A 6 2.97 28.41 3.06
N HIS A 7 2.84 29.71 3.24
CA HIS A 7 1.78 30.50 2.62
C HIS A 7 1.94 30.58 1.09
N GLU A 8 3.16 30.72 0.58
CA GLU A 8 3.44 30.68 -0.86
C GLU A 8 3.13 29.31 -1.49
N LEU A 9 3.46 28.21 -0.80
CA LEU A 9 3.11 26.86 -1.26
C LEU A 9 1.60 26.65 -1.34
N PHE A 10 0.85 27.13 -0.35
CA PHE A 10 -0.61 27.06 -0.38
C PHE A 10 -1.20 27.91 -1.51
N LYS A 11 -0.67 29.12 -1.76
CA LYS A 11 -1.06 29.95 -2.91
C LYS A 11 -0.80 29.25 -4.25
N TYR A 12 0.36 28.62 -4.39
CA TYR A 12 0.69 27.87 -5.60
C TYR A 12 -0.26 26.68 -5.79
N SER A 13 -0.56 25.94 -4.72
CA SER A 13 -1.55 24.87 -4.75
C SER A 13 -2.97 25.37 -5.08
N ASP A 14 -3.36 26.56 -4.59
CA ASP A 14 -4.63 27.20 -4.96
C ASP A 14 -4.70 27.54 -6.45
N LEU A 15 -3.60 28.01 -7.04
CA LEU A 15 -3.51 28.26 -8.47
C LEU A 15 -3.69 26.97 -9.28
N LEU A 16 -3.03 25.87 -8.87
CA LEU A 16 -3.17 24.57 -9.52
C LEU A 16 -4.59 24.03 -9.38
N TYR A 17 -5.16 24.14 -8.19
CA TYR A 17 -6.54 23.77 -7.90
C TYR A 17 -7.52 24.53 -8.79
N THR A 18 -7.34 25.84 -8.95
CA THR A 18 -8.23 26.67 -9.79
C THR A 18 -8.20 26.19 -11.24
N LYS A 19 -7.00 25.97 -11.81
CA LYS A 19 -6.86 25.47 -13.18
C LYS A 19 -7.48 24.10 -13.38
N GLU A 20 -7.34 23.20 -12.41
CA GLU A 20 -7.94 21.87 -12.50
C GLU A 20 -9.47 21.93 -12.29
N ALA A 21 -9.95 22.78 -11.39
CA ALA A 21 -11.37 23.01 -11.18
C ALA A 21 -12.06 23.50 -12.47
N GLU A 22 -11.43 24.41 -13.21
CA GLU A 22 -11.93 24.89 -14.51
C GLU A 22 -12.04 23.76 -15.55
N LYS A 23 -11.05 22.88 -15.62
CA LYS A 23 -11.08 21.69 -16.49
C LYS A 23 -12.19 20.74 -16.09
N ILE A 24 -12.27 20.40 -14.80
CA ILE A 24 -13.31 19.51 -14.27
C ILE A 24 -14.70 20.10 -14.53
N HIS A 25 -14.86 21.42 -14.40
CA HIS A 25 -16.12 22.11 -14.67
C HIS A 25 -16.47 22.08 -16.17
N THR A 26 -15.49 22.25 -17.05
CA THR A 26 -15.68 22.13 -18.50
C THR A 26 -16.11 20.71 -18.88
N ASP A 27 -15.44 19.70 -18.35
CA ASP A 27 -15.78 18.29 -18.56
C ASP A 27 -17.17 17.95 -18.01
N LEU A 28 -17.51 18.46 -16.83
CA LEU A 28 -18.83 18.33 -16.22
C LEU A 28 -19.90 18.90 -17.15
N ASN A 29 -19.75 20.13 -17.62
CA ASN A 29 -20.72 20.77 -18.51
C ASN A 29 -20.90 19.98 -19.83
N ASN A 30 -19.81 19.44 -20.39
CA ASN A 30 -19.87 18.59 -21.57
C ASN A 30 -20.64 17.29 -21.30
N LYS A 31 -20.38 16.62 -20.17
CA LYS A 31 -21.10 15.40 -19.77
C LYS A 31 -22.58 15.67 -19.51
N GLU A 32 -22.91 16.73 -18.77
CA GLU A 32 -24.29 17.13 -18.50
C GLU A 32 -25.04 17.44 -19.80
N ARG A 33 -24.41 18.16 -20.74
CA ARG A 33 -24.99 18.44 -22.06
C ARG A 33 -25.25 17.16 -22.85
N ASN A 34 -24.30 16.24 -22.86
CA ASN A 34 -24.45 14.96 -23.55
C ASN A 34 -25.60 14.13 -22.97
N ALA A 35 -25.66 14.03 -21.63
CA ALA A 35 -26.75 13.34 -20.94
C ALA A 35 -28.10 13.99 -21.25
N ASN A 36 -28.20 15.33 -21.19
CA ASN A 36 -29.43 16.05 -21.52
C ASN A 36 -29.89 15.77 -22.96
N ASN A 37 -28.99 15.87 -23.95
CA ASN A 37 -29.30 15.57 -25.35
C ASN A 37 -29.80 14.13 -25.53
N GLU A 38 -29.23 13.17 -24.79
CA GLU A 38 -29.64 11.77 -24.84
C GLU A 38 -31.06 11.56 -24.29
N PHE A 39 -31.36 12.13 -23.12
CA PHE A 39 -32.70 12.03 -22.53
C PHE A 39 -33.75 12.80 -23.35
N GLU A 40 -33.39 13.92 -23.97
CA GLU A 40 -34.25 14.64 -24.92
C GLU A 40 -34.61 13.79 -26.14
N ARG A 41 -33.62 13.13 -26.77
CA ARG A 41 -33.87 12.21 -27.90
C ARG A 41 -34.81 11.06 -27.55
N ARG A 42 -34.84 10.64 -26.28
CA ARG A 42 -35.72 9.59 -25.76
C ARG A 42 -37.09 10.13 -25.30
N GLY A 43 -37.33 11.44 -25.34
CA GLY A 43 -38.55 12.05 -24.82
C GLY A 43 -38.67 12.01 -23.29
N MET A 44 -37.56 11.83 -22.57
CA MET A 44 -37.50 11.60 -21.12
C MET A 44 -36.95 12.80 -20.35
N THR A 45 -37.36 14.01 -20.75
CA THR A 45 -36.80 15.27 -20.25
C THR A 45 -37.09 15.53 -18.77
N ASN A 46 -38.21 15.09 -18.23
CA ASN A 46 -38.55 15.27 -16.80
C ASN A 46 -38.66 13.91 -16.10
N SER A 47 -37.68 13.05 -16.32
CA SER A 47 -37.64 11.73 -15.72
C SER A 47 -36.71 11.68 -14.50
N GLY A 48 -37.08 10.90 -13.49
CA GLY A 48 -36.21 10.63 -12.35
C GLY A 48 -34.85 10.05 -12.73
N LEU A 49 -34.80 9.26 -13.82
CA LEU A 49 -33.57 8.72 -14.39
C LEU A 49 -32.61 9.82 -14.86
N ARG A 50 -33.11 10.83 -15.56
CA ARG A 50 -32.31 11.98 -15.98
C ARG A 50 -31.70 12.69 -14.78
N TYR A 51 -32.50 12.98 -13.76
CA TYR A 51 -32.02 13.69 -12.58
C TYR A 51 -31.00 12.87 -11.78
N SER A 52 -31.22 11.56 -11.66
CA SER A 52 -30.24 10.65 -11.05
C SER A 52 -28.92 10.66 -11.80
N GLU A 53 -28.96 10.64 -13.14
CA GLU A 53 -27.75 10.68 -13.96
C GLU A 53 -26.99 11.98 -13.81
N LEU A 54 -27.69 13.13 -13.85
CA LEU A 54 -27.06 14.43 -13.64
C LEU A 54 -26.40 14.54 -12.26
N VAL A 55 -27.06 14.07 -11.20
CA VAL A 55 -26.45 14.03 -9.86
C VAL A 55 -25.22 13.13 -9.83
N ASN A 56 -25.26 11.95 -10.46
CA ASN A 56 -24.11 11.06 -10.54
C ASN A 56 -22.92 11.73 -11.24
N ILE A 57 -23.14 12.38 -12.38
CA ILE A 57 -22.12 13.14 -13.10
C ILE A 57 -21.53 14.24 -12.19
N SER A 58 -22.36 14.99 -11.47
CA SER A 58 -21.90 16.01 -10.51
C SER A 58 -21.09 15.41 -9.36
N LEU A 59 -21.50 14.25 -8.81
CA LEU A 59 -20.78 13.54 -7.75
C LEU A 59 -19.43 12.99 -8.21
N GLU A 60 -19.30 12.56 -9.47
CA GLU A 60 -18.02 12.18 -10.07
C GLU A 60 -17.06 13.37 -10.18
N ALA A 61 -17.55 14.51 -10.68
CA ALA A 61 -16.76 15.74 -10.77
C ALA A 61 -16.29 16.20 -9.38
N PHE A 62 -17.18 16.12 -8.39
CA PHE A 62 -16.90 16.42 -6.99
C PHE A 62 -15.83 15.50 -6.39
N ASP A 63 -15.89 14.18 -6.64
CA ASP A 63 -14.87 13.21 -6.22
C ASP A 63 -13.49 13.55 -6.79
N LYS A 64 -13.42 13.85 -8.09
CA LYS A 64 -12.18 14.24 -8.77
C LYS A 64 -11.57 15.49 -8.14
N LEU A 65 -12.40 16.50 -7.88
CA LEU A 65 -11.96 17.79 -7.34
C LEU A 65 -11.34 17.65 -5.94
N VAL A 66 -12.01 16.95 -5.04
CA VAL A 66 -11.50 16.71 -3.67
C VAL A 66 -10.21 15.91 -3.70
N LYS A 67 -10.17 14.83 -4.52
CA LYS A 67 -8.95 14.02 -4.65
C LYS A 67 -7.78 14.80 -5.21
N PHE A 68 -8.03 15.65 -6.21
CA PHE A 68 -6.99 16.51 -6.77
C PHE A 68 -6.45 17.48 -5.71
N ARG A 69 -7.33 18.13 -4.95
CA ARG A 69 -6.93 19.06 -3.89
C ARG A 69 -5.95 18.41 -2.91
N VAL A 70 -6.32 17.24 -2.38
CA VAL A 70 -5.50 16.53 -1.38
C VAL A 70 -4.18 16.10 -1.99
N ARG A 71 -4.17 15.55 -3.21
CA ARG A 71 -2.92 15.13 -3.87
C ARG A 71 -2.00 16.30 -4.16
N SER A 72 -2.51 17.39 -4.72
CA SER A 72 -1.74 18.60 -4.97
C SER A 72 -1.18 19.17 -3.68
N ASP A 73 -1.98 19.21 -2.61
CA ASP A 73 -1.54 19.67 -1.30
C ASP A 73 -0.55 18.73 -0.61
N LEU A 74 -0.51 17.44 -0.93
CA LEU A 74 0.49 16.53 -0.38
C LEU A 74 1.79 16.55 -1.20
N GLU A 75 1.69 16.57 -2.53
CA GLU A 75 2.86 16.52 -3.43
C GLU A 75 3.68 17.81 -3.43
N LYS A 76 3.06 18.97 -3.18
CA LYS A 76 3.73 20.28 -3.32
C LYS A 76 4.44 20.76 -2.08
N PHE A 77 4.29 20.08 -0.95
CA PHE A 77 5.00 20.46 0.27
C PHE A 77 6.30 19.66 0.38
N PRO A 78 7.47 20.32 0.25
CA PRO A 78 8.74 19.67 0.52
C PRO A 78 8.78 19.25 2.01
N LEU A 79 9.34 18.07 2.26
CA LEU A 79 9.60 17.58 3.62
C LEU A 79 10.44 18.62 4.40
N PRO A 80 10.19 18.84 5.72
CA PRO A 80 9.29 18.10 6.59
C PRO A 80 7.96 18.83 6.83
N ILE A 81 6.87 18.27 6.29
CA ILE A 81 5.51 18.74 6.58
C ILE A 81 5.26 18.65 8.10
N THR A 82 4.81 19.76 8.69
CA THR A 82 4.47 19.85 10.12
C THR A 82 3.02 19.45 10.34
N TYR A 83 2.67 19.02 11.56
CA TYR A 83 1.30 18.65 11.93
C TYR A 83 0.26 19.74 11.53
N SER A 84 0.64 21.01 11.69
CA SER A 84 -0.19 22.16 11.32
C SER A 84 -0.53 22.24 9.82
N VAL A 85 0.33 21.71 8.94
CA VAL A 85 0.05 21.67 7.50
C VAL A 85 -1.02 20.61 7.21
N TYR A 86 -0.94 19.45 7.85
CA TYR A 86 -1.94 18.40 7.67
C TYR A 86 -3.34 18.83 8.09
N GLU A 87 -3.47 19.49 9.24
CA GLU A 87 -4.75 20.07 9.67
C GLU A 87 -5.29 21.06 8.64
N LYS A 88 -4.42 21.90 8.06
CA LYS A 88 -4.83 22.84 7.03
C LYS A 88 -5.28 22.16 5.73
N ILE A 89 -4.65 21.04 5.34
CA ILE A 89 -5.08 20.24 4.19
C ILE A 89 -6.45 19.61 4.45
N ILE A 90 -6.69 19.09 5.67
CA ILE A 90 -8.00 18.58 6.08
C ILE A 90 -9.04 19.69 5.98
N GLU A 91 -8.79 20.83 6.62
CA GLU A 91 -9.71 21.99 6.63
C GLU A 91 -10.08 22.43 5.21
N ARG A 92 -9.08 22.56 4.32
CA ARG A 92 -9.29 22.91 2.90
C ARG A 92 -10.08 21.87 2.14
N SER A 93 -9.92 20.60 2.46
CA SER A 93 -10.65 19.51 1.81
C SER A 93 -12.09 19.44 2.35
N GLU A 94 -12.26 19.63 3.65
CA GLU A 94 -13.56 19.67 4.32
C GLU A 94 -14.40 20.86 3.88
N SER A 95 -13.81 22.03 3.62
CA SER A 95 -14.54 23.17 3.07
C SER A 95 -15.13 22.89 1.69
N ILE A 96 -14.42 22.11 0.85
CA ILE A 96 -14.93 21.63 -0.43
C ILE A 96 -16.03 20.57 -0.18
N ILE A 97 -15.77 19.60 0.71
CA ILE A 97 -16.67 18.47 0.98
C ILE A 97 -18.01 18.94 1.55
N TYR A 98 -17.98 19.88 2.49
CA TYR A 98 -19.15 20.34 3.23
C TYR A 98 -19.77 21.61 2.67
N CYS A 99 -19.30 22.12 1.53
CA CYS A 99 -20.05 23.10 0.75
C CYS A 99 -21.49 22.60 0.53
N ASP A 100 -22.47 23.49 0.74
CA ASP A 100 -23.90 23.14 0.79
C ASP A 100 -24.32 22.28 -0.40
N TYR A 101 -23.81 22.61 -1.59
CA TYR A 101 -24.08 21.87 -2.82
C TYR A 101 -22.88 21.89 -3.77
N PRO A 102 -22.18 20.76 -3.96
CA PRO A 102 -21.11 20.70 -4.95
C PRO A 102 -21.67 20.70 -6.36
N MET A 103 -20.98 21.38 -7.29
CA MET A 103 -21.09 21.17 -8.74
C MET A 103 -22.54 21.07 -9.27
N ASN A 104 -23.30 22.18 -9.22
CA ASN A 104 -24.68 22.31 -9.75
C ASN A 104 -25.77 21.43 -9.10
N THR A 105 -25.45 20.55 -8.13
CA THR A 105 -26.45 19.68 -7.47
C THR A 105 -27.61 20.43 -6.83
N ARG A 106 -27.39 21.68 -6.37
CA ARG A 106 -28.45 22.56 -5.87
C ARG A 106 -29.55 22.77 -6.89
N GLN A 107 -29.17 23.15 -8.11
CA GLN A 107 -30.13 23.44 -9.18
C GLN A 107 -30.94 22.20 -9.56
N ILE A 108 -30.31 21.01 -9.49
CA ILE A 108 -30.97 19.74 -9.75
C ILE A 108 -31.99 19.42 -8.65
N PHE A 109 -31.61 19.59 -7.38
CA PHE A 109 -32.51 19.36 -6.24
C PHE A 109 -33.67 20.36 -6.19
N ASP A 110 -33.39 21.65 -6.42
CA ASP A 110 -34.42 22.69 -6.48
C ASP A 110 -35.44 22.42 -7.59
N LYS A 111 -35.00 21.85 -8.73
CA LYS A 111 -35.89 21.43 -9.82
C LYS A 111 -36.72 20.21 -9.42
N LEU A 112 -36.10 19.17 -8.86
CA LEU A 112 -36.79 17.96 -8.39
C LEU A 112 -37.84 18.27 -7.31
N GLU A 113 -37.53 19.17 -6.38
CA GLU A 113 -38.44 19.55 -5.30
C GLU A 113 -39.71 20.23 -5.81
N ARG A 114 -39.60 21.02 -6.89
CA ARG A 114 -40.76 21.65 -7.55
C ARG A 114 -41.67 20.65 -8.25
N GLU A 115 -41.15 19.50 -8.66
CA GLU A 115 -41.91 18.52 -9.45
C GLU A 115 -42.89 17.65 -8.64
N LYS A 116 -42.96 17.82 -7.30
CA LYS A 116 -43.90 17.21 -6.31
C LYS A 116 -44.06 15.67 -6.29
N ASN A 117 -43.92 14.97 -7.41
CA ASN A 117 -44.07 13.52 -7.56
C ASN A 117 -42.76 12.74 -7.34
N ASN A 118 -41.67 13.42 -6.97
CA ASN A 118 -40.32 12.85 -6.90
C ASN A 118 -39.72 12.87 -5.47
N SER A 119 -40.54 12.94 -4.41
CA SER A 119 -40.05 13.04 -3.01
C SER A 119 -39.08 11.91 -2.63
N ASN A 120 -39.45 10.67 -2.91
CA ASN A 120 -38.62 9.49 -2.62
C ASN A 120 -37.28 9.54 -3.38
N LEU A 121 -37.29 9.99 -4.64
CA LEU A 121 -36.07 10.14 -5.42
C LEU A 121 -35.17 11.24 -4.85
N LEU A 122 -35.76 12.38 -4.48
CA LEU A 122 -35.02 13.50 -3.88
C LEU A 122 -34.32 13.08 -2.58
N GLU A 123 -35.00 12.33 -1.71
CA GLU A 123 -34.42 11.78 -0.48
C GLU A 123 -33.29 10.79 -0.77
N ASN A 124 -33.46 9.90 -1.75
CA ASN A 124 -32.43 8.96 -2.17
C ASN A 124 -31.18 9.69 -2.69
N LEU A 125 -31.34 10.73 -3.51
CA LEU A 125 -30.22 11.50 -4.05
C LEU A 125 -29.53 12.36 -2.97
N LYS A 126 -30.29 12.97 -2.04
CA LYS A 126 -29.72 13.65 -0.87
C LYS A 126 -28.91 12.68 0.00
N SER A 127 -29.42 11.47 0.21
CA SER A 127 -28.74 10.40 0.94
C SER A 127 -27.46 9.94 0.22
N SER A 128 -27.51 9.81 -1.10
CA SER A 128 -26.33 9.50 -1.93
C SER A 128 -25.23 10.57 -1.80
N LEU A 129 -25.60 11.86 -1.88
CA LEU A 129 -24.67 12.97 -1.65
C LEU A 129 -24.07 12.93 -0.25
N ALA A 130 -24.88 12.72 0.79
CA ALA A 130 -24.41 12.62 2.17
C ALA A 130 -23.45 11.43 2.37
N ASN A 131 -23.74 10.28 1.76
CA ASN A 131 -22.86 9.12 1.75
C ASN A 131 -21.53 9.43 1.06
N LYS A 132 -21.58 10.10 -0.10
CA LYS A 132 -20.37 10.48 -0.85
C LYS A 132 -19.49 11.45 -0.05
N LYS A 133 -20.09 12.44 0.63
CA LYS A 133 -19.38 13.36 1.54
C LYS A 133 -18.65 12.61 2.67
N ARG A 134 -19.34 11.65 3.32
CA ARG A 134 -18.73 10.80 4.37
C ARG A 134 -17.57 9.96 3.84
N GLN A 135 -17.75 9.32 2.68
CA GLN A 135 -16.69 8.54 2.02
C GLN A 135 -15.46 9.39 1.71
N LEU A 136 -15.66 10.59 1.15
CA LEU A 136 -14.56 11.50 0.83
C LEU A 136 -13.84 11.99 2.09
N SER A 137 -14.56 12.38 3.14
CA SER A 137 -13.94 12.79 4.41
C SER A 137 -13.08 11.66 5.00
N SER A 138 -13.58 10.42 5.00
CA SER A 138 -12.81 9.25 5.44
C SER A 138 -11.58 9.00 4.57
N TRP A 139 -11.70 9.18 3.25
CA TRP A 139 -10.59 9.02 2.32
C TRP A 139 -9.50 10.08 2.56
N VAL A 140 -9.86 11.35 2.74
CA VAL A 140 -8.92 12.45 3.04
C VAL A 140 -8.09 12.14 4.28
N LYS A 141 -8.75 11.75 5.39
CA LYS A 141 -8.06 11.41 6.64
C LYS A 141 -7.07 10.25 6.47
N ARG A 142 -7.47 9.23 5.71
CA ARG A 142 -6.62 8.07 5.39
C ARG A 142 -5.39 8.46 4.57
N GLU A 143 -5.55 9.24 3.51
CA GLU A 143 -4.42 9.66 2.66
C GLU A 143 -3.40 10.48 3.43
N ILE A 144 -3.87 11.35 4.33
CA ILE A 144 -2.99 12.11 5.21
C ILE A 144 -2.23 11.20 6.18
N GLU A 145 -2.88 10.17 6.72
CA GLU A 145 -2.19 9.22 7.61
C GLU A 145 -1.15 8.39 6.85
N ILE A 146 -1.48 7.93 5.64
CA ILE A 146 -0.52 7.25 4.74
C ILE A 146 0.69 8.17 4.48
N HIS A 147 0.43 9.44 4.18
CA HIS A 147 1.50 10.39 3.96
C HIS A 147 2.33 10.63 5.22
N LYS A 148 1.72 10.73 6.40
CA LYS A 148 2.46 10.85 7.68
C LYS A 148 3.36 9.64 7.91
N GLU A 149 2.86 8.43 7.68
CA GLU A 149 3.66 7.21 7.79
C GLU A 149 4.80 7.20 6.77
N ARG A 150 4.56 7.67 5.54
CA ARG A 150 5.61 7.85 4.53
C ARG A 150 6.69 8.82 5.01
N ILE A 151 6.31 9.97 5.58
CA ILE A 151 7.28 10.93 6.13
C ILE A 151 8.00 10.35 7.34
N LYS A 152 7.31 9.66 8.25
CA LYS A 152 7.96 9.01 9.41
C LYS A 152 9.00 8.01 8.93
N PHE A 153 8.64 7.20 7.95
CA PHE A 153 9.55 6.27 7.29
C PHE A 153 10.73 7.03 6.66
N GLU A 154 10.48 8.02 5.81
CA GLU A 154 11.51 8.85 5.18
C GLU A 154 12.40 9.56 6.20
N LYS A 155 11.86 10.09 7.30
CA LYS A 155 12.64 10.71 8.39
C LYS A 155 13.51 9.70 9.14
N CYS A 156 12.99 8.49 9.41
CA CYS A 156 13.79 7.38 9.91
C CYS A 156 14.86 6.95 8.88
N CYS A 157 14.70 7.29 7.60
CA CYS A 157 15.57 6.89 6.50
C CYS A 157 16.46 8.00 5.91
N ASN A 158 16.29 9.27 6.29
CA ASN A 158 16.90 10.44 5.63
C ASN A 158 18.31 10.82 6.11
N ASN A 159 19.06 9.89 6.70
CA ASN A 159 20.50 10.08 6.86
C ASN A 159 21.35 9.37 5.79
N ASP A 160 20.76 8.59 4.88
CA ASP A 160 21.33 8.15 3.59
C ASP A 160 20.47 6.99 3.09
N TYR A 161 19.70 7.18 2.02
CA TYR A 161 18.76 6.15 1.56
C TYR A 161 19.46 4.86 1.09
N SER A 162 20.60 5.00 0.38
CA SER A 162 21.45 3.85 0.03
C SER A 162 22.13 3.25 1.25
N ASN A 163 22.57 4.05 2.23
CA ASN A 163 23.19 3.51 3.44
C ASN A 163 22.16 2.84 4.36
N ASN A 164 20.88 3.21 4.35
CA ASN A 164 19.90 2.58 5.22
C ASN A 164 19.42 1.23 4.68
N LEU A 165 19.10 1.12 3.38
CA LEU A 165 18.83 -0.19 2.80
C LEU A 165 20.08 -1.08 2.87
N HIS A 166 21.26 -0.53 2.62
CA HIS A 166 22.52 -1.25 2.81
C HIS A 166 22.68 -1.75 4.25
N LYS A 167 22.46 -0.91 5.27
CA LYS A 167 22.51 -1.31 6.69
C LYS A 167 21.47 -2.37 7.04
N ILE A 168 20.26 -2.28 6.49
CA ILE A 168 19.21 -3.30 6.67
C ILE A 168 19.66 -4.62 6.04
N LEU A 169 20.18 -4.60 4.82
CA LEU A 169 20.68 -5.78 4.13
C LEU A 169 21.91 -6.39 4.82
N GLU A 170 22.81 -5.55 5.34
CA GLU A 170 23.95 -5.96 6.16
C GLU A 170 23.46 -6.62 7.47
N LYS A 171 22.47 -6.03 8.14
CA LYS A 171 21.86 -6.62 9.33
C LYS A 171 21.22 -7.98 9.01
N ILE A 172 20.51 -8.10 7.89
CA ILE A 172 19.97 -9.38 7.41
C ILE A 172 21.11 -10.38 7.21
N ALA A 173 22.17 -10.01 6.49
CA ALA A 173 23.30 -10.91 6.24
C ALA A 173 23.94 -11.40 7.55
N ASN A 174 24.24 -10.49 8.48
CA ASN A 174 24.79 -10.83 9.79
C ASN A 174 23.85 -11.76 10.59
N LYS A 175 22.55 -11.47 10.58
CA LYS A 175 21.56 -12.30 11.27
C LYS A 175 21.42 -13.70 10.66
N LEU A 176 21.54 -13.84 9.35
CA LEU A 176 21.57 -15.16 8.71
C LEU A 176 22.80 -15.97 9.12
N ASP A 177 23.96 -15.33 9.28
CA ASP A 177 25.15 -15.99 9.82
C ASP A 177 25.01 -16.34 11.31
N GLU A 178 24.42 -15.48 12.13
CA GLU A 178 24.08 -15.79 13.52
C GLU A 178 23.15 -17.02 13.61
N ILE A 179 22.08 -17.04 12.82
CA ILE A 179 21.15 -18.18 12.74
C ILE A 179 21.89 -19.45 12.35
N ASN A 180 22.80 -19.38 11.38
CA ASN A 180 23.58 -20.54 10.97
C ASN A 180 24.44 -21.08 12.13
N ILE A 181 25.01 -20.20 12.95
CA ILE A 181 25.79 -20.57 14.14
C ILE A 181 24.88 -21.19 15.19
N SER A 182 23.79 -20.51 15.57
CA SER A 182 22.86 -20.96 16.62
C SER A 182 22.16 -22.26 16.25
N TYR A 183 21.70 -22.40 15.00
CA TYR A 183 21.09 -23.63 14.50
C TYR A 183 22.06 -24.80 14.62
N ASN A 184 23.32 -24.62 14.19
CA ASN A 184 24.34 -25.65 14.34
C ASN A 184 24.64 -25.93 15.82
N ALA A 185 24.79 -24.92 16.67
CA ALA A 185 25.06 -25.16 18.09
C ALA A 185 23.95 -25.99 18.76
N ARG A 186 22.68 -25.74 18.39
CA ARG A 186 21.53 -26.37 19.03
C ARG A 186 21.23 -27.78 18.53
N PHE A 187 21.24 -27.98 17.21
CA PHE A 187 20.80 -29.24 16.61
C PHE A 187 21.97 -30.19 16.31
N ASN A 188 23.21 -29.69 16.32
CA ASN A 188 24.38 -30.45 15.86
C ASN A 188 25.22 -31.09 16.98
N ILE A 189 24.64 -31.29 18.18
CA ILE A 189 25.35 -31.81 19.37
C ILE A 189 25.61 -33.34 19.28
N LYS A 190 24.96 -34.07 18.36
CA LYS A 190 25.01 -35.55 18.34
C LYS A 190 26.12 -36.14 17.47
N GLY A 191 27.39 -35.81 17.75
CA GLY A 191 28.56 -36.69 17.56
C GLY A 191 28.87 -37.29 16.18
N LYS A 192 28.06 -37.07 15.14
CA LYS A 192 28.23 -37.63 13.80
C LYS A 192 28.60 -36.51 12.83
N ARG A 193 29.91 -36.40 12.58
CA ARG A 193 30.56 -35.58 11.53
C ARG A 193 30.33 -34.06 11.63
N LYS A 194 31.05 -33.43 12.58
CA LYS A 194 31.24 -31.97 12.67
C LYS A 194 31.68 -31.28 11.36
N GLU A 195 32.22 -32.00 10.38
CA GLU A 195 32.88 -31.40 9.21
C GLU A 195 32.01 -31.28 7.94
N LYS A 196 30.77 -31.82 7.91
CA LYS A 196 29.93 -31.79 6.70
C LYS A 196 28.55 -31.17 6.85
N LEU A 197 28.26 -30.57 7.99
CA LEU A 197 26.92 -30.03 8.24
C LEU A 197 26.82 -28.63 7.66
N GLY A 198 26.03 -28.54 6.59
CA GLY A 198 25.84 -27.32 5.83
C GLY A 198 25.09 -26.26 6.62
N LYS A 199 25.30 -24.99 6.26
CA LYS A 199 24.55 -23.84 6.80
C LYS A 199 23.04 -24.01 6.53
N LEU A 200 22.18 -23.60 7.48
CA LEU A 200 20.72 -23.53 7.28
C LEU A 200 20.41 -22.59 6.11
N PHE A 201 20.95 -21.38 6.16
CA PHE A 201 20.92 -20.44 5.05
C PHE A 201 22.24 -20.50 4.29
N LYS A 202 22.16 -20.84 3.00
CA LYS A 202 23.29 -20.67 2.08
C LYS A 202 23.41 -19.20 1.74
N VAL A 203 24.23 -18.48 2.52
CA VAL A 203 24.48 -17.04 2.32
C VAL A 203 24.99 -16.81 0.89
N PRO A 204 24.30 -16.00 0.08
CA PRO A 204 24.72 -15.70 -1.27
C PRO A 204 26.01 -14.86 -1.33
N GLU A 205 26.70 -14.89 -2.47
CA GLU A 205 27.89 -14.08 -2.74
C GLU A 205 27.61 -12.57 -2.66
N ASN A 206 28.64 -11.74 -2.44
CA ASN A 206 28.55 -10.28 -2.34
C ASN A 206 27.73 -9.61 -3.46
N LYS A 207 27.79 -10.15 -4.69
CA LYS A 207 27.03 -9.67 -5.85
C LYS A 207 25.51 -9.70 -5.63
N TYR A 208 25.02 -10.65 -4.84
CA TYR A 208 23.61 -10.79 -4.49
C TYR A 208 23.12 -9.60 -3.65
N TRP A 209 23.87 -9.21 -2.62
CA TRP A 209 23.51 -8.09 -1.74
C TRP A 209 23.59 -6.75 -2.46
N PHE A 210 24.60 -6.56 -3.32
CA PHE A 210 24.68 -5.39 -4.20
C PHE A 210 23.44 -5.27 -5.10
N THR A 211 22.94 -6.41 -5.57
CA THR A 211 21.75 -6.44 -6.42
C THR A 211 20.48 -6.11 -5.65
N LEU A 212 20.32 -6.63 -4.42
CA LEU A 212 19.19 -6.27 -3.55
C LEU A 212 19.18 -4.80 -3.14
N ASN A 213 20.34 -4.14 -3.13
CA ASN A 213 20.45 -2.72 -2.80
C ASN A 213 20.10 -1.77 -3.97
N LYS A 214 19.75 -2.32 -5.15
CA LYS A 214 19.37 -1.49 -6.30
C LYS A 214 18.02 -0.81 -6.07
N PRO A 215 17.81 0.38 -6.67
CA PRO A 215 16.50 1.02 -6.70
C PRO A 215 15.42 0.09 -7.31
N CYS A 216 14.20 0.28 -6.84
CA CYS A 216 13.03 -0.51 -7.17
C CYS A 216 11.90 0.44 -7.62
N ASN A 217 12.12 1.15 -8.71
CA ASN A 217 11.21 2.21 -9.16
C ASN A 217 10.15 1.68 -10.13
N THR A 218 10.41 0.53 -10.74
CA THR A 218 9.53 -0.09 -11.74
C THR A 218 8.99 -1.42 -11.26
N GLU A 219 7.89 -1.84 -11.88
CA GLU A 219 7.30 -3.16 -11.63
C GLU A 219 8.29 -4.29 -11.95
N ALA A 220 9.05 -4.17 -13.04
CA ALA A 220 10.03 -5.18 -13.44
C ALA A 220 11.15 -5.34 -12.39
N GLU A 221 11.65 -4.23 -11.86
CA GLU A 221 12.63 -4.23 -10.77
C GLU A 221 12.03 -4.84 -9.49
N PHE A 222 10.79 -4.49 -9.15
CA PHE A 222 10.09 -5.08 -8.00
C PHE A 222 9.99 -6.60 -8.09
N LYS A 223 9.54 -7.12 -9.25
CA LYS A 223 9.45 -8.57 -9.49
C LYS A 223 10.81 -9.24 -9.33
N TYR A 224 11.84 -8.63 -9.90
CA TYR A 224 13.21 -9.16 -9.84
C TYR A 224 13.74 -9.20 -8.40
N LEU A 225 13.60 -8.11 -7.65
CA LEU A 225 14.10 -8.01 -6.28
C LEU A 225 13.33 -8.89 -5.29
N ILE A 226 12.01 -9.01 -5.43
CA ILE A 226 11.21 -10.00 -4.68
C ILE A 226 11.61 -11.43 -5.04
N GLY A 227 11.89 -11.69 -6.31
CA GLY A 227 12.45 -12.95 -6.78
C GLY A 227 13.74 -13.31 -6.06
N MET A 228 14.66 -12.35 -5.96
CA MET A 228 15.90 -12.48 -5.21
C MET A 228 15.62 -12.75 -3.73
N LEU A 229 14.86 -11.91 -3.04
CA LEU A 229 14.56 -12.10 -1.61
C LEU A 229 13.98 -13.50 -1.30
N SER A 230 13.03 -13.95 -2.11
CA SER A 230 12.47 -15.29 -1.98
C SER A 230 13.47 -16.41 -2.28
N PHE A 231 14.52 -16.16 -3.06
CA PHE A 231 15.56 -17.14 -3.34
C PHE A 231 16.35 -17.51 -2.08
N LEU A 232 16.54 -16.58 -1.13
CA LEU A 232 17.12 -16.89 0.19
C LEU A 232 16.30 -17.95 0.93
N ILE A 233 14.97 -17.82 0.86
CA ILE A 233 14.02 -18.75 1.48
C ILE A 233 14.09 -20.10 0.79
N ASP A 234 14.11 -20.12 -0.55
CA ASP A 234 14.16 -21.37 -1.33
C ASP A 234 15.48 -22.13 -1.14
N ARG A 235 16.58 -21.40 -0.89
CA ARG A 235 17.91 -21.97 -0.71
C ARG A 235 18.22 -22.41 0.72
N MET A 236 17.26 -22.35 1.65
CA MET A 236 17.45 -22.99 2.93
C MET A 236 17.78 -24.48 2.74
N ASN A 237 18.70 -24.99 3.54
CA ASN A 237 19.21 -26.34 3.40
C ASN A 237 18.19 -27.35 3.94
N VAL A 238 17.33 -27.83 3.06
CA VAL A 238 16.31 -28.82 3.39
C VAL A 238 16.91 -30.12 3.94
N ASN A 239 18.11 -30.51 3.49
CA ASN A 239 18.70 -31.78 3.91
C ASN A 239 19.01 -31.81 5.41
N ILE A 240 19.52 -30.71 5.99
CA ILE A 240 19.77 -30.66 7.44
C ILE A 240 18.46 -30.62 8.25
N MET A 241 17.39 -30.06 7.69
CA MET A 241 16.08 -30.07 8.35
C MET A 241 15.42 -31.45 8.25
N LYS A 242 15.61 -32.16 7.13
CA LYS A 242 15.16 -33.56 6.95
C LYS A 242 15.78 -34.51 7.98
N GLU A 243 17.04 -34.28 8.36
CA GLU A 243 17.68 -35.06 9.43
C GLU A 243 16.96 -34.89 10.78
N GLU A 244 16.32 -33.74 11.02
CA GLU A 244 15.60 -33.45 12.26
C GLU A 244 14.14 -33.93 12.27
N VAL A 245 13.43 -33.78 11.16
CA VAL A 245 11.97 -34.05 11.11
C VAL A 245 11.57 -35.20 10.18
N GLY A 246 12.52 -35.82 9.47
CA GLY A 246 12.25 -36.84 8.46
C GLY A 246 11.70 -36.27 7.15
N GLU A 247 11.21 -37.15 6.28
CA GLU A 247 10.60 -36.75 5.01
C GLU A 247 9.17 -36.23 5.25
N LEU A 248 8.80 -35.12 4.60
CA LEU A 248 7.46 -34.54 4.70
C LEU A 248 6.65 -34.88 3.45
N GLU A 249 5.34 -35.02 3.61
CA GLU A 249 4.41 -35.17 2.48
C GLU A 249 4.45 -33.94 1.55
N ILE A 250 4.45 -32.74 2.16
CA ILE A 250 4.50 -31.48 1.41
C ILE A 250 5.92 -30.92 1.45
N GLN A 251 6.61 -31.06 0.32
CA GLN A 251 7.96 -30.54 0.13
C GLN A 251 7.99 -29.01 0.15
N GLY A 252 9.11 -28.43 0.60
CA GLY A 252 9.35 -27.00 0.56
C GLY A 252 10.15 -26.50 1.76
N SER A 253 11.09 -25.59 1.53
CA SER A 253 12.01 -25.11 2.57
C SER A 253 11.30 -24.52 3.79
N ILE A 254 10.22 -23.76 3.58
CA ILE A 254 9.40 -23.21 4.66
C ILE A 254 8.70 -24.32 5.45
N ASN A 255 8.14 -25.34 4.79
CA ASN A 255 7.42 -26.41 5.48
C ASN A 255 8.37 -27.25 6.35
N TYR A 256 9.59 -27.50 5.85
CA TYR A 256 10.65 -28.12 6.64
C TYR A 256 11.02 -27.27 7.86
N LEU A 257 11.24 -25.96 7.66
CA LEU A 257 11.54 -25.05 8.77
C LEU A 257 10.40 -25.02 9.80
N GLU A 258 9.16 -24.88 9.35
CA GLU A 258 7.96 -24.88 10.20
C GLU A 258 7.91 -26.15 11.07
N LYS A 259 8.10 -27.33 10.48
CA LYS A 259 8.11 -28.60 11.23
C LYS A 259 9.26 -28.70 12.22
N VAL A 260 10.45 -28.20 11.87
CA VAL A 260 11.58 -28.14 12.81
C VAL A 260 11.24 -27.21 13.97
N LEU A 261 10.61 -26.07 13.69
CA LEU A 261 10.25 -25.09 14.72
C LEU A 261 9.13 -25.60 15.63
N GLU A 262 8.05 -26.17 15.08
CA GLU A 262 6.95 -26.78 15.85
C GLU A 262 7.42 -27.89 16.78
N LYS A 263 8.42 -28.68 16.36
CA LYS A 263 8.99 -29.75 17.18
C LYS A 263 9.74 -29.23 18.41
N ASN A 264 10.31 -28.02 18.34
CA ASN A 264 11.27 -27.52 19.33
C ASN A 264 10.83 -26.27 20.10
N PHE A 265 9.80 -25.56 19.62
CA PHE A 265 9.38 -24.26 20.14
C PHE A 265 7.85 -24.16 20.22
N LYS A 266 7.34 -23.19 20.99
CA LYS A 266 5.89 -22.95 21.09
C LYS A 266 5.39 -22.27 19.82
N GLU A 267 4.17 -22.62 19.42
CA GLU A 267 3.53 -22.09 18.19
C GLU A 267 3.46 -20.55 18.14
N ASN A 268 3.20 -19.91 19.28
CA ASN A 268 3.14 -18.45 19.37
C ASN A 268 4.46 -17.77 18.95
N ASP A 269 5.59 -18.43 19.20
CA ASP A 269 6.92 -17.88 18.92
C ASP A 269 7.31 -18.05 17.44
N THR A 270 6.68 -19.01 16.74
CA THR A 270 7.10 -19.44 15.39
C THR A 270 6.13 -18.98 14.29
N SER A 271 4.86 -18.76 14.65
CA SER A 271 3.79 -18.39 13.71
C SER A 271 4.10 -17.12 12.89
N LEU A 272 4.64 -16.08 13.53
CA LEU A 272 5.01 -14.83 12.87
C LEU A 272 6.10 -15.07 11.82
N ILE A 273 7.15 -15.83 12.16
CA ILE A 273 8.26 -16.15 11.27
C ILE A 273 7.74 -16.84 10.01
N ILE A 274 6.97 -17.92 10.19
CA ILE A 274 6.46 -18.70 9.06
C ILE A 274 5.47 -17.89 8.22
N SER A 275 4.62 -17.09 8.85
CA SER A 275 3.66 -16.23 8.14
C SER A 275 4.36 -15.23 7.22
N SER A 276 5.43 -14.56 7.68
CA SER A 276 6.21 -13.61 6.89
C SER A 276 6.95 -14.29 5.73
N LEU A 277 7.59 -15.45 5.97
CA LEU A 277 8.25 -16.21 4.90
C LEU A 277 7.25 -16.67 3.82
N ARG A 278 6.08 -17.19 4.23
CA ARG A 278 5.02 -17.60 3.30
C ARG A 278 4.45 -16.41 2.52
N ARG A 279 4.35 -15.25 3.14
CA ARG A 279 3.88 -14.02 2.49
C ARG A 279 4.80 -13.60 1.36
N ILE A 280 6.12 -13.59 1.58
CA ILE A 280 7.11 -13.30 0.53
C ILE A 280 6.98 -14.29 -0.63
N LYS A 281 6.80 -15.59 -0.33
CA LYS A 281 6.55 -16.61 -1.36
C LYS A 281 5.27 -16.35 -2.17
N LYS A 282 4.18 -15.97 -1.51
CA LYS A 282 2.92 -15.60 -2.18
C LYS A 282 3.10 -14.37 -3.06
N ILE A 283 3.79 -13.33 -2.57
CA ILE A 283 4.07 -12.13 -3.37
C ILE A 283 4.87 -12.53 -4.63
N ARG A 284 5.93 -13.35 -4.48
CA ARG A 284 6.70 -13.85 -5.63
C ARG A 284 5.88 -14.72 -6.58
N SER A 285 5.10 -15.69 -6.11
CA SER A 285 4.41 -16.65 -6.99
C SER A 285 3.49 -15.98 -8.02
N TYR A 286 3.05 -14.76 -7.71
CA TYR A 286 2.19 -13.98 -8.58
C TYR A 286 2.91 -12.91 -9.39
N THR A 287 4.25 -12.85 -9.28
CA THR A 287 5.12 -12.04 -10.15
C THR A 287 5.51 -12.73 -11.46
N ASN A 288 5.44 -14.06 -11.56
CA ASN A 288 5.85 -14.79 -12.76
C ASN A 288 5.12 -16.15 -12.97
N PRO A 289 4.23 -16.30 -13.98
CA PRO A 289 3.64 -15.25 -14.81
C PRO A 289 2.79 -14.28 -13.97
N TYR A 290 2.85 -12.99 -14.31
CA TYR A 290 2.23 -11.95 -13.49
C TYR A 290 0.70 -12.03 -13.54
N HIS A 291 0.09 -12.32 -12.39
CA HIS A 291 -1.37 -12.34 -12.23
C HIS A 291 -1.78 -11.41 -11.07
N PRO A 292 -1.61 -10.08 -11.25
CA PRO A 292 -1.81 -9.07 -10.21
C PRO A 292 -3.23 -9.06 -9.64
N GLU A 293 -4.18 -9.57 -10.41
CA GLU A 293 -5.58 -9.57 -10.02
C GLU A 293 -5.96 -10.66 -9.02
N LYS A 294 -5.06 -11.64 -8.78
CA LYS A 294 -5.36 -12.78 -7.93
C LYS A 294 -5.61 -12.34 -6.47
N PRO A 295 -6.69 -12.83 -5.82
CA PRO A 295 -7.04 -12.44 -4.46
C PRO A 295 -5.93 -12.67 -3.44
N GLU A 296 -5.12 -13.73 -3.61
CA GLU A 296 -4.06 -14.08 -2.66
C GLU A 296 -2.88 -13.11 -2.67
N PHE A 297 -2.50 -12.58 -3.84
CA PHE A 297 -1.47 -11.54 -3.93
C PHE A 297 -1.94 -10.26 -3.22
N LYS A 298 -3.16 -9.82 -3.55
CA LYS A 298 -3.78 -8.64 -2.92
C LYS A 298 -3.87 -8.81 -1.41
N LYS A 299 -4.26 -10.01 -0.94
CA LYS A 299 -4.30 -10.35 0.48
C LYS A 299 -2.91 -10.22 1.12
N ALA A 300 -1.86 -10.79 0.52
CA ALA A 300 -0.50 -10.73 1.05
C ALA A 300 0.04 -9.29 1.15
N ILE A 301 -0.27 -8.43 0.17
CA ILE A 301 0.06 -6.99 0.20
C ILE A 301 -0.74 -6.26 1.30
N ASN A 302 -2.05 -6.50 1.38
CA ASN A 302 -2.92 -5.88 2.39
C ASN A 302 -2.54 -6.27 3.82
N GLU A 303 -2.09 -7.52 4.05
CA GLU A 303 -1.62 -7.98 5.37
C GLU A 303 -0.36 -7.21 5.84
N LEU A 304 0.36 -6.52 4.94
CA LEU A 304 1.47 -5.61 5.26
C LEU A 304 1.00 -4.16 5.49
N GLY A 305 -0.30 -3.90 5.46
CA GLY A 305 -0.87 -2.54 5.51
C GLY A 305 -0.69 -1.74 4.23
N LEU A 306 -0.31 -2.39 3.13
CA LEU A 306 -0.08 -1.75 1.84
C LEU A 306 -1.34 -1.79 0.95
N GLU A 307 -1.49 -0.81 0.07
CA GLU A 307 -2.61 -0.74 -0.87
C GLU A 307 -2.30 -1.43 -2.21
N TRP A 308 -3.36 -1.96 -2.83
CA TRP A 308 -3.35 -2.41 -4.22
C TRP A 308 -4.24 -1.51 -5.09
N PRO A 309 -3.82 -1.11 -6.31
CA PRO A 309 -2.54 -1.41 -6.97
C PRO A 309 -1.34 -0.71 -6.36
N ILE A 310 -0.17 -1.33 -6.45
CA ILE A 310 1.10 -0.76 -5.96
C ILE A 310 1.42 0.52 -6.76
N LYS A 311 1.46 1.66 -6.08
CA LYS A 311 1.83 2.96 -6.67
C LYS A 311 3.31 3.28 -6.52
N ASP A 312 3.92 2.78 -5.44
CA ASP A 312 5.33 2.98 -5.10
C ASP A 312 5.97 1.62 -4.83
N TYR A 313 6.66 1.10 -5.84
CA TYR A 313 7.35 -0.18 -5.79
C TYR A 313 8.49 -0.20 -4.78
N GLN A 314 9.19 0.93 -4.64
CA GLN A 314 10.34 1.05 -3.78
C GLN A 314 9.93 1.02 -2.31
N TYR A 315 8.91 1.80 -1.94
CA TYR A 315 8.35 1.77 -0.60
C TYR A 315 7.79 0.39 -0.26
N THR A 316 7.03 -0.21 -1.17
CA THR A 316 6.46 -1.55 -1.00
C THR A 316 7.56 -2.59 -0.77
N PHE A 317 8.64 -2.53 -1.55
CA PHE A 317 9.79 -3.43 -1.40
C PHE A 317 10.48 -3.27 -0.05
N ASN A 318 10.67 -2.04 0.42
CA ASN A 318 11.27 -1.78 1.73
C ASN A 318 10.43 -2.38 2.87
N VAL A 319 9.10 -2.22 2.82
CA VAL A 319 8.19 -2.80 3.82
C VAL A 319 8.31 -4.32 3.84
N ILE A 320 8.42 -4.95 2.67
CA ILE A 320 8.63 -6.40 2.55
C ILE A 320 10.00 -6.82 3.10
N ILE A 321 11.07 -6.08 2.82
CA ILE A 321 12.40 -6.35 3.38
C ILE A 321 12.39 -6.22 4.92
N LEU A 322 11.69 -5.24 5.46
CA LEU A 322 11.60 -5.06 6.92
C LEU A 322 10.77 -6.17 7.57
N ASP A 323 9.69 -6.62 6.95
CA ASP A 323 8.95 -7.81 7.39
C ASP A 323 9.84 -9.06 7.39
N PHE A 324 10.67 -9.22 6.35
CA PHE A 324 11.67 -10.28 6.29
C PHE A 324 12.71 -10.17 7.42
N LEU A 325 13.29 -8.98 7.62
CA LEU A 325 14.27 -8.75 8.69
C LEU A 325 13.67 -9.10 10.06
N LYS A 326 12.43 -8.69 10.35
CA LYS A 326 11.74 -9.05 11.60
C LYS A 326 11.60 -10.57 11.76
N ALA A 327 11.23 -11.28 10.70
CA ALA A 327 11.14 -12.74 10.72
C ALA A 327 12.49 -13.40 11.01
N ILE A 328 13.57 -12.88 10.42
CA ILE A 328 14.93 -13.38 10.64
C ILE A 328 15.46 -13.00 12.03
N ASP A 329 15.18 -11.80 12.53
CA ASP A 329 15.51 -11.38 13.90
C ASP A 329 14.83 -12.32 14.92
N ASN A 330 13.51 -12.54 14.79
CA ASN A 330 12.78 -13.48 15.65
C ASN A 330 13.34 -14.90 15.56
N LEU A 331 13.70 -15.37 14.36
CA LEU A 331 14.30 -16.69 14.18
C LEU A 331 15.66 -16.80 14.89
N SER A 332 16.49 -15.75 14.81
CA SER A 332 17.76 -15.71 15.54
C SER A 332 17.54 -15.77 17.04
N GLU A 333 16.58 -15.00 17.57
CA GLU A 333 16.26 -14.94 18.99
C GLU A 333 15.75 -16.27 19.56
N ILE A 334 14.86 -16.97 18.86
CA ILE A 334 14.38 -18.26 19.35
C ILE A 334 15.45 -19.35 19.28
N LEU A 335 16.41 -19.23 18.36
CA LEU A 335 17.47 -20.21 18.16
C LEU A 335 18.65 -20.03 19.12
N ALA A 336 18.93 -18.79 19.54
CA ALA A 336 19.86 -18.47 20.62
C ALA A 336 19.50 -19.25 21.90
#